data_AF-A0A524DUJ6-F1
#
_entry.id   AF-A0A524DUJ6-F1
#
_cell.length_a   1.000
_cell.length_b   1.000
_cell.length_c   1.000
_cell.angle_alpha   90.00
_cell.angle_beta   90.00
_cell.angle_gamma   90.00
#
_symmetry.space_group_name_H-M   'P 1'
#
loop_
_entity.id
_entity.type
_entity.pdbx_description
1 polymer ?
#
loop_
_entity_poly.entity_id
_entity_poly.type
_entity_poly.pdbx_seq_one_letter_code
_entity_poly.pdbx_strand_id
1 'polypeptide(L)'
;MAIKVAFMQLASCWGCHQSIVDTHLELLDILPLLDIVYWQAVVDTKNSELAAMPDGSIDVGFVEGHIRTEHDTHQLKLMRKKAKVLIMIGDCATHGGIAGMANLYPIEENTKRKYVTADTVVDNVAIPAENLPAFEPMVIPNKDIVKVDGMIYGCPPTSENLKSAVLSLVPVLLDKKYLDTVVCDVCAMRGDACLLKKGVPCFGGITGAPPGLNWTADKGPVMGEYGPTNKPAPEANELLALAASIKDVTSAVAKIILEFAVLYFRLPQLGNVYLTADVLQAAAQGKALPTKMIGDVPAVDLDALTPDVVGNLSGLFTGLPEVTKNIIGAAAVLLTKSNAFKPGLQSVCAHCDRNDGNIKLVGPLKRDYEGIKDTKTCFLNQGYLCMGFLTNAGCGAKCPNANSCCIGCYGTLEEVIEDPAKFEAKIQAILGDMSLDSLLSQMPDPVGVFYKATVPRTKMSPKIKK
;
A
#
# COMPACT_ATOMS: atom_id res chain seq x y z
N MET A 1 -16.56 -15.80 13.25
CA MET A 1 -16.70 -14.61 14.13
C MET A 1 -16.44 -13.40 13.26
N ALA A 2 -17.18 -12.30 13.37
CA ALA A 2 -16.88 -11.09 12.60
C ALA A 2 -15.59 -10.44 13.11
N ILE A 3 -14.85 -9.75 12.25
CA ILE A 3 -13.54 -9.16 12.59
C ILE A 3 -13.78 -7.83 13.28
N LYS A 4 -13.21 -7.65 14.47
CA LYS A 4 -13.38 -6.42 15.21
C LYS A 4 -12.53 -5.31 14.62
N VAL A 5 -13.18 -4.33 13.99
CA VAL A 5 -12.50 -3.23 13.30
C VAL A 5 -12.88 -1.88 13.91
N ALA A 6 -11.93 -0.96 13.85
CA ALA A 6 -12.15 0.43 14.17
C ALA A 6 -11.61 1.34 13.07
N PHE A 7 -12.33 2.40 12.77
CA PHE A 7 -11.96 3.45 11.84
C PHE A 7 -11.81 4.75 12.64
N MET A 8 -10.64 5.37 12.56
CA MET A 8 -10.33 6.59 13.27
C MET A 8 -9.99 7.70 12.29
N GLN A 9 -10.74 8.79 12.40
CA GLN A 9 -10.39 10.07 11.82
C GLN A 9 -9.50 10.88 12.79
N LEU A 10 -8.36 11.37 12.30
CA LEU A 10 -7.56 12.45 12.88
C LEU A 10 -7.85 13.77 12.14
N ALA A 11 -6.95 14.75 12.16
CA ALA A 11 -7.06 15.92 11.28
C ALA A 11 -7.06 15.49 9.81
N SER A 12 -8.20 15.64 9.13
CA SER A 12 -8.38 15.21 7.74
C SER A 12 -9.57 15.89 7.06
N CYS A 13 -9.78 15.58 5.78
CA CYS A 13 -10.94 16.02 5.00
C CYS A 13 -12.09 14.99 4.93
N TRP A 14 -11.96 13.86 5.65
CA TRP A 14 -12.88 12.71 5.60
C TRP A 14 -12.94 11.95 4.26
N GLY A 15 -12.08 12.30 3.30
CA GLY A 15 -12.13 11.74 1.95
C GLY A 15 -11.84 10.24 1.88
N CYS A 16 -11.05 9.68 2.80
CA CYS A 16 -10.74 8.24 2.75
C CYS A 16 -11.92 7.43 3.28
N HIS A 17 -12.56 7.86 4.37
CA HIS A 17 -13.82 7.29 4.84
C HIS A 17 -14.94 7.41 3.80
N GLN A 18 -15.08 8.56 3.12
CA GLN A 18 -16.02 8.69 2.00
C GLN A 18 -15.73 7.64 0.93
N SER A 19 -14.47 7.43 0.56
CA SER A 19 -14.11 6.41 -0.43
C SER A 19 -14.44 4.97 0.02
N ILE A 20 -14.46 4.68 1.33
CA ILE A 20 -14.97 3.39 1.82
C ILE A 20 -16.47 3.28 1.55
N VAL A 21 -17.23 4.32 1.87
CA VAL A 21 -18.69 4.36 1.68
C VAL A 21 -19.08 4.38 0.19
N ASP A 22 -18.22 4.93 -0.67
CA ASP A 22 -18.35 4.90 -2.13
C ASP A 22 -18.16 3.50 -2.75
N THR A 23 -17.98 2.46 -1.92
CA THR A 23 -18.12 1.05 -2.34
C THR A 23 -19.60 0.69 -2.61
N HIS A 24 -20.53 1.58 -2.22
CA HIS A 24 -21.97 1.50 -2.54
C HIS A 24 -22.59 0.13 -2.17
N LEU A 25 -23.22 -0.56 -3.12
CA LEU A 25 -23.90 -1.83 -2.88
C LEU A 25 -22.94 -2.97 -2.51
N GLU A 26 -21.69 -2.89 -2.94
CA GLU A 26 -20.69 -3.92 -2.62
C GLU A 26 -20.30 -3.88 -1.13
N LEU A 27 -20.63 -2.80 -0.42
CA LEU A 27 -20.43 -2.70 1.02
C LEU A 27 -21.33 -3.69 1.79
N LEU A 28 -22.48 -4.09 1.21
CA LEU A 28 -23.39 -5.08 1.80
C LEU A 28 -22.75 -6.47 1.93
N ASP A 29 -21.77 -6.79 1.08
CA ASP A 29 -21.02 -8.05 1.17
C ASP A 29 -19.91 -7.99 2.24
N ILE A 30 -19.45 -6.78 2.56
CA ILE A 30 -18.29 -6.54 3.44
C ILE A 30 -18.74 -6.35 4.88
N LEU A 31 -19.79 -5.53 5.13
CA LEU A 31 -20.25 -5.20 6.48
C LEU A 31 -20.55 -6.43 7.35
N PRO A 32 -21.18 -7.51 6.85
CA PRO A 32 -21.43 -8.70 7.66
C PRO A 32 -20.16 -9.41 8.15
N LEU A 33 -19.02 -9.15 7.53
CA LEU A 33 -17.72 -9.71 7.91
C LEU A 33 -17.05 -8.90 9.03
N LEU A 34 -17.55 -7.69 9.31
CA LEU A 34 -16.93 -6.72 10.20
C LEU A 34 -17.80 -6.46 11.44
N ASP A 35 -17.19 -6.49 12.61
CA ASP A 35 -17.72 -5.93 13.85
C ASP A 35 -17.12 -4.52 14.03
N ILE A 36 -17.83 -3.50 13.54
CA ILE A 36 -17.37 -2.11 13.58
C ILE A 36 -17.61 -1.55 14.99
N VAL A 37 -16.56 -1.52 15.80
CA VAL A 37 -16.67 -1.11 17.21
C VAL A 37 -16.41 0.38 17.44
N TYR A 38 -15.77 1.06 16.48
CA TYR A 38 -15.54 2.49 16.54
C TYR A 38 -15.40 3.06 15.13
N TRP A 39 -16.19 4.07 14.81
CA TRP A 39 -16.10 4.86 13.58
C TRP A 39 -16.91 6.13 13.81
N GLN A 40 -16.22 7.27 14.00
CA GLN A 40 -16.84 8.48 14.58
C GLN A 40 -18.09 9.00 13.84
N ALA A 41 -18.21 8.73 12.54
CA ALA A 41 -19.31 9.18 11.71
C ALA A 41 -20.41 8.13 11.48
N VAL A 42 -20.19 6.87 11.88
CA VAL A 42 -21.04 5.73 11.49
C VAL A 42 -21.65 5.01 12.69
N VAL A 43 -20.91 4.87 13.79
CA VAL A 43 -21.40 4.23 15.02
C VAL A 43 -21.32 5.19 16.19
N ASP A 44 -22.17 4.98 17.20
CA ASP A 44 -22.31 5.91 18.32
C ASP A 44 -21.22 5.81 19.38
N THR A 45 -20.35 4.78 19.33
CA THR A 45 -19.25 4.59 20.28
C THR A 45 -18.41 5.87 20.43
N LYS A 46 -18.34 6.38 21.65
CA LYS A 46 -17.61 7.61 21.97
C LYS A 46 -16.16 7.32 22.35
N ASN A 47 -15.35 8.37 22.37
CA ASN A 47 -13.91 8.25 22.65
C ASN A 47 -13.59 7.62 24.01
N SER A 48 -14.40 7.93 25.03
CA SER A 48 -14.28 7.34 26.37
C SER A 48 -14.51 5.82 26.36
N GLU A 49 -15.41 5.33 25.52
CA GLU A 49 -15.69 3.91 25.38
C GLU A 49 -14.54 3.20 24.65
N LEU A 50 -14.01 3.79 23.57
CA LEU A 50 -12.79 3.31 22.91
C LEU A 50 -11.61 3.24 23.89
N ALA A 51 -11.43 4.26 24.72
CA ALA A 51 -10.36 4.31 25.72
C ALA A 51 -10.49 3.20 26.78
N ALA A 52 -11.73 2.86 27.16
CA ALA A 52 -12.04 1.83 28.14
C ALA A 52 -11.95 0.39 27.59
N MET A 53 -11.94 0.20 26.26
CA MET A 53 -11.74 -1.13 25.67
C MET A 53 -10.41 -1.76 26.12
N PRO A 54 -10.30 -3.08 26.28
CA PRO A 54 -9.01 -3.71 26.58
C PRO A 54 -7.97 -3.45 25.48
N ASP A 55 -6.71 -3.38 25.84
CA ASP A 55 -5.61 -3.21 24.87
C ASP A 55 -5.50 -4.43 23.96
N GLY A 56 -5.19 -4.20 22.68
CA GLY A 56 -5.16 -5.26 21.66
C GLY A 56 -6.51 -5.97 21.45
N SER A 57 -7.63 -5.40 21.90
CA SER A 57 -8.95 -6.01 21.70
C SER A 57 -9.53 -5.79 20.31
N ILE A 58 -9.02 -4.81 19.55
CA ILE A 58 -9.43 -4.52 18.18
C ILE A 58 -8.50 -5.28 17.24
N ASP A 59 -9.04 -6.05 16.30
CA ASP A 59 -8.24 -6.82 15.35
C ASP A 59 -7.54 -5.90 14.34
N VAL A 60 -8.26 -4.91 13.79
CA VAL A 60 -7.70 -3.89 12.88
C VAL A 60 -8.17 -2.49 13.24
N GLY A 61 -7.21 -1.59 13.44
CA GLY A 61 -7.45 -0.15 13.46
C GLY A 61 -7.06 0.46 12.11
N PHE A 62 -8.00 1.08 11.42
CA PHE A 62 -7.76 1.93 10.26
C PHE A 62 -7.69 3.39 10.71
N VAL A 63 -6.66 4.11 10.28
CA VAL A 63 -6.46 5.52 10.66
C VAL A 63 -6.34 6.39 9.42
N GLU A 64 -7.26 7.33 9.28
CA GLU A 64 -7.19 8.43 8.30
C GLU A 64 -6.67 9.69 8.97
N GLY A 65 -5.89 10.49 8.24
CA GLY A 65 -5.55 11.85 8.62
C GLY A 65 -4.15 11.99 9.19
N HIS A 66 -3.75 13.24 9.37
CA HIS A 66 -2.41 13.63 9.82
C HIS A 66 -2.44 14.15 11.25
N ILE A 67 -1.27 14.28 11.86
CA ILE A 67 -1.13 14.92 13.17
C ILE A 67 -1.08 16.43 12.99
N ARG A 68 -2.07 17.14 13.55
CA ARG A 68 -2.07 18.61 13.59
C ARG A 68 -2.16 19.17 15.00
N THR A 69 -2.84 18.46 15.89
CA THR A 69 -3.09 18.85 17.28
C THR A 69 -2.65 17.75 18.24
N GLU A 70 -2.45 18.10 19.51
CA GLU A 70 -2.12 17.12 20.55
C GLU A 70 -3.22 16.06 20.72
N HIS A 71 -4.47 16.41 20.39
CA HIS A 71 -5.56 15.44 20.36
C HIS A 71 -5.33 14.37 19.28
N ASP A 72 -4.89 14.75 18.08
CA ASP A 72 -4.57 13.79 17.02
C ASP A 72 -3.48 12.82 17.47
N THR A 73 -2.42 13.33 18.12
CA THR A 73 -1.33 12.53 18.67
C THR A 73 -1.84 11.55 19.73
N HIS A 74 -2.70 12.02 20.64
CA HIS A 74 -3.34 11.18 21.65
C HIS A 74 -4.18 10.08 21.00
N GLN A 75 -5.01 10.42 20.00
CA GLN A 75 -5.86 9.47 19.31
C GLN A 75 -5.07 8.41 18.55
N LEU A 76 -4.01 8.80 17.82
CA LEU A 76 -3.14 7.86 17.11
C LEU A 76 -2.50 6.85 18.08
N LYS A 77 -1.97 7.32 19.21
CA LYS A 77 -1.38 6.46 20.26
C LYS A 77 -2.44 5.56 20.90
N LEU A 78 -3.65 6.08 21.14
CA LEU A 78 -4.76 5.30 21.65
C LEU A 78 -5.13 4.16 20.68
N MET A 79 -5.37 4.47 19.41
CA MET A 79 -5.70 3.44 18.41
C MET A 79 -4.60 2.39 18.29
N ARG A 80 -3.33 2.80 18.26
CA ARG A 80 -2.20 1.86 18.26
C ARG A 80 -2.25 0.91 19.46
N LYS A 81 -2.58 1.40 20.65
CA LYS A 81 -2.68 0.60 21.88
C LYS A 81 -3.86 -0.39 21.83
N LYS A 82 -4.98 0.00 21.22
CA LYS A 82 -6.19 -0.85 21.13
C LYS A 82 -6.16 -1.86 19.98
N ALA A 83 -5.48 -1.54 18.88
CA ALA A 83 -5.42 -2.38 17.68
C ALA A 83 -4.24 -3.36 17.67
N LYS A 84 -4.50 -4.61 17.27
CA LYS A 84 -3.45 -5.61 16.96
C LYS A 84 -2.72 -5.24 15.67
N VAL A 85 -3.48 -4.91 14.62
CA VAL A 85 -2.95 -4.43 13.33
C VAL A 85 -3.41 -2.98 13.11
N LEU A 86 -2.48 -2.08 12.84
CA LEU A 86 -2.76 -0.66 12.56
C LEU A 86 -2.43 -0.32 11.10
N ILE A 87 -3.43 0.14 10.35
CA ILE A 87 -3.33 0.46 8.94
C ILE A 87 -3.62 1.95 8.73
N MET A 88 -2.66 2.66 8.14
CA MET A 88 -2.87 4.05 7.71
C MET A 88 -3.62 4.04 6.38
N ILE A 89 -4.68 4.83 6.27
CA ILE A 89 -5.44 4.99 5.03
C ILE A 89 -5.33 6.43 4.53
N GLY A 90 -4.81 6.54 3.31
CA GLY A 90 -4.64 7.79 2.58
C GLY A 90 -3.36 8.55 2.87
N ASP A 91 -3.06 9.45 1.94
CA ASP A 91 -1.82 10.19 1.85
C ASP A 91 -1.56 11.12 3.05
N CYS A 92 -2.63 11.64 3.67
CA CYS A 92 -2.52 12.39 4.93
C CYS A 92 -1.91 11.53 6.04
N ALA A 93 -2.35 10.28 6.18
CA ALA A 93 -1.88 9.39 7.23
C ALA A 93 -0.49 8.82 6.95
N THR A 94 -0.12 8.68 5.69
CA THR A 94 1.15 8.05 5.29
C THR A 94 2.27 9.05 5.04
N HIS A 95 1.97 10.20 4.44
CA HIS A 95 2.95 11.22 4.02
C HIS A 95 2.72 12.60 4.65
N GLY A 96 1.60 12.82 5.35
CA GLY A 96 1.19 14.11 5.91
C GLY A 96 0.26 14.92 4.99
N GLY A 97 0.15 14.55 3.72
CA GLY A 97 -0.81 15.09 2.77
C GLY A 97 -0.62 16.58 2.46
N ILE A 98 -1.64 17.17 1.84
CA ILE A 98 -1.67 18.60 1.45
C ILE A 98 -1.47 19.51 2.67
N ALA A 99 -2.04 19.15 3.82
CA ALA A 99 -1.90 19.91 5.05
C ALA A 99 -0.45 19.99 5.56
N GLY A 100 0.39 19.02 5.16
CA GLY A 100 1.82 19.01 5.43
C GLY A 100 2.59 20.21 4.87
N MET A 101 2.07 20.89 3.85
CA MET A 101 2.66 22.14 3.33
C MET A 101 2.72 23.25 4.39
N ALA A 102 1.90 23.17 5.46
CA ALA A 102 1.99 24.09 6.59
C ALA A 102 3.38 24.08 7.25
N ASN A 103 4.15 23.01 7.12
CA ASN A 103 5.52 22.90 7.64
C ASN A 103 6.53 23.83 6.93
N LEU A 104 6.15 24.46 5.82
CA LEU A 104 6.97 25.47 5.13
C LEU A 104 6.95 26.85 5.82
N TYR A 105 6.23 26.93 6.94
CA TYR A 105 6.04 28.14 7.73
C TYR A 105 6.03 27.78 9.23
N PRO A 106 6.49 28.67 10.12
CA PRO A 106 6.29 28.52 11.56
C PRO A 106 4.81 28.44 11.92
N ILE A 107 4.47 27.70 12.98
CA ILE A 107 3.07 27.52 13.41
C ILE A 107 2.42 28.85 13.82
N GLU A 108 3.20 29.78 14.35
CA GLU A 108 2.78 31.13 14.72
C GLU A 108 2.35 31.93 13.49
N GLU A 109 3.03 31.76 12.36
CA GLU A 109 2.66 32.43 11.11
C GLU A 109 1.36 31.84 10.55
N ASN A 110 1.23 30.50 10.55
CA ASN A 110 0.03 29.80 10.09
C ASN A 110 -1.20 30.20 10.91
N THR A 111 -1.09 30.17 12.24
CA THR A 111 -2.20 30.53 13.16
C THR A 111 -2.54 32.00 13.08
N LYS A 112 -1.53 32.89 13.03
CA LYS A 112 -1.75 34.33 12.79
C LYS A 112 -2.45 34.57 11.45
N ARG A 113 -2.04 33.90 10.38
CA ARG A 113 -2.70 34.04 9.07
C ARG A 113 -4.16 33.62 9.10
N LYS A 114 -4.50 32.58 9.87
CA LYS A 114 -5.85 32.03 9.97
C LYS A 114 -6.79 32.85 10.86
N TYR A 115 -6.32 33.27 12.02
CA TYR A 115 -7.17 33.84 13.08
C TYR A 115 -7.00 35.35 13.27
N VAL A 116 -5.96 35.96 12.69
CA VAL A 116 -5.60 37.37 12.95
C VAL A 116 -5.56 38.20 11.68
N THR A 117 -4.80 37.77 10.67
CA THR A 117 -4.49 38.62 9.50
C THR A 117 -5.24 38.20 8.23
N ALA A 118 -6.24 37.33 8.35
CA ALA A 118 -7.12 37.06 7.21
C ALA A 118 -8.05 38.23 6.94
N ASP A 119 -8.21 38.59 5.67
CA ASP A 119 -8.99 39.76 5.24
C ASP A 119 -10.46 39.76 5.74
N THR A 120 -10.98 38.58 6.09
CA THR A 120 -12.35 38.40 6.62
C THR A 120 -12.43 38.44 8.15
N VAL A 121 -11.31 38.56 8.86
CA VAL A 121 -11.26 38.70 10.32
C VAL A 121 -11.33 40.18 10.65
N VAL A 122 -12.42 40.60 11.29
CA VAL A 122 -12.70 42.01 11.57
C VAL A 122 -12.71 42.33 13.08
N ASP A 123 -13.33 41.47 13.89
CA ASP A 123 -13.51 41.66 15.34
C ASP A 123 -13.02 40.44 16.14
N ASN A 124 -12.75 40.62 17.44
CA ASN A 124 -12.35 39.57 18.38
C ASN A 124 -11.13 38.75 17.93
N VAL A 125 -10.10 39.46 17.46
CA VAL A 125 -8.82 38.92 17.03
C VAL A 125 -8.12 38.22 18.20
N ALA A 126 -8.20 36.90 18.23
CA ALA A 126 -7.48 36.05 19.16
C ALA A 126 -7.26 34.67 18.54
N ILE A 127 -6.18 34.00 18.95
CA ILE A 127 -6.00 32.57 18.66
C ILE A 127 -6.88 31.80 19.67
N PRO A 128 -7.85 31.00 19.21
CA PRO A 128 -8.71 30.24 20.11
C PRO A 128 -7.90 29.23 20.94
N ALA A 129 -8.15 29.19 22.25
CA ALA A 129 -7.46 28.28 23.19
C ALA A 129 -8.40 27.57 24.18
N GLU A 130 -9.64 28.04 24.34
CA GLU A 130 -10.58 27.47 25.29
C GLU A 130 -11.25 26.21 24.71
N ASN A 131 -11.22 25.10 25.46
CA ASN A 131 -11.82 23.81 25.06
C ASN A 131 -11.31 23.24 23.72
N LEU A 132 -10.14 23.69 23.27
CA LEU A 132 -9.50 23.23 22.03
C LEU A 132 -8.15 22.60 22.35
N PRO A 133 -7.75 21.53 21.64
CA PRO A 133 -6.42 20.98 21.79
C PRO A 133 -5.37 21.95 21.25
N ALA A 134 -4.19 21.96 21.86
CA ALA A 134 -3.07 22.72 21.33
C ALA A 134 -2.61 22.15 19.97
N PHE A 135 -2.03 23.01 19.14
CA PHE A 135 -1.39 22.59 17.90
C PHE A 135 -0.07 21.88 18.21
N GLU A 136 0.18 20.80 17.49
CA GLU A 136 1.54 20.25 17.37
C GLU A 136 2.39 21.22 16.55
N PRO A 137 3.71 21.32 16.77
CA PRO A 137 4.56 22.31 16.12
C PRO A 137 4.64 22.11 14.60
N MET A 138 4.58 20.85 14.15
CA MET A 138 4.63 20.50 12.73
C MET A 138 3.84 19.22 12.46
N VAL A 139 3.43 19.02 11.20
CA VAL A 139 2.91 17.73 10.75
C VAL A 139 4.08 16.76 10.66
N ILE A 140 3.96 15.59 11.26
CA ILE A 140 4.96 14.51 11.18
C ILE A 140 4.22 13.26 10.67
N PRO A 141 4.83 12.44 9.79
CA PRO A 141 4.21 11.20 9.34
C PRO A 141 3.84 10.29 10.51
N ASN A 142 2.64 9.72 10.49
CA ASN A 142 2.12 8.92 11.62
C ASN A 142 3.04 7.73 11.98
N LYS A 143 3.71 7.15 10.98
CA LYS A 143 4.68 6.05 11.15
C LYS A 143 5.91 6.42 11.98
N ASP A 144 6.23 7.70 12.09
CA ASP A 144 7.36 8.19 12.88
C ASP A 144 6.96 8.46 14.35
N ILE A 145 5.65 8.33 14.67
CA ILE A 145 5.09 8.53 16.01
C ILE A 145 4.70 7.19 16.64
N VAL A 146 4.11 6.28 15.87
CA VAL A 146 3.73 4.93 16.31
C VAL A 146 4.13 3.88 15.28
N LYS A 147 4.32 2.63 15.74
CA LYS A 147 4.51 1.50 14.83
C LYS A 147 3.26 1.27 13.98
N VAL A 148 3.41 1.31 12.66
CA VAL A 148 2.35 1.04 11.67
C VAL A 148 2.60 -0.33 11.05
N ASP A 149 1.53 -1.09 10.78
CA ASP A 149 1.62 -2.43 10.18
C ASP A 149 1.26 -2.44 8.69
N GLY A 150 0.50 -1.44 8.22
CA GLY A 150 0.17 -1.28 6.82
C GLY A 150 -0.18 0.15 6.42
N MET A 151 -0.06 0.46 5.15
CA MET A 151 -0.36 1.76 4.58
C MET A 151 -1.14 1.59 3.28
N ILE A 152 -2.10 2.46 3.02
CA ILE A 152 -2.82 2.53 1.74
C ILE A 152 -2.66 3.95 1.22
N TYR A 153 -1.98 4.13 0.10
CA TYR A 153 -1.71 5.47 -0.44
C TYR A 153 -2.91 6.03 -1.22
N GLY A 154 -2.98 7.36 -1.29
CA GLY A 154 -3.92 8.09 -2.14
C GLY A 154 -4.67 9.19 -1.40
N CYS A 155 -5.14 10.20 -2.14
CA CYS A 155 -5.89 11.32 -1.58
C CYS A 155 -7.25 11.50 -2.30
N PRO A 156 -8.25 10.62 -2.03
CA PRO A 156 -8.15 9.40 -1.23
C PRO A 156 -7.63 8.19 -2.04
N PRO A 157 -7.30 7.07 -1.38
CA PRO A 157 -7.22 5.77 -2.06
C PRO A 157 -8.54 5.48 -2.78
N THR A 158 -8.55 4.67 -3.84
CA THR A 158 -9.83 4.36 -4.53
C THR A 158 -10.68 3.39 -3.71
N SER A 159 -11.99 3.37 -3.94
CA SER A 159 -12.91 2.44 -3.29
C SER A 159 -12.50 0.99 -3.54
N GLU A 160 -12.00 0.67 -4.74
CA GLU A 160 -11.49 -0.65 -5.08
C GLU A 160 -10.22 -1.01 -4.30
N ASN A 161 -9.33 -0.04 -4.05
CA ASN A 161 -8.15 -0.24 -3.20
C ASN A 161 -8.58 -0.58 -1.77
N LEU A 162 -9.50 0.22 -1.20
CA LEU A 162 -9.98 0.05 0.17
C LEU A 162 -10.79 -1.23 0.35
N LYS A 163 -11.69 -1.55 -0.58
CA LYS A 163 -12.42 -2.83 -0.62
C LYS A 163 -11.45 -4.00 -0.66
N SER A 164 -10.50 -3.97 -1.61
CA SER A 164 -9.51 -5.03 -1.75
C SER A 164 -8.67 -5.17 -0.50
N ALA A 165 -8.34 -4.06 0.17
CA ALA A 165 -7.62 -4.06 1.43
C ALA A 165 -8.39 -4.79 2.54
N VAL A 166 -9.62 -4.35 2.79
CA VAL A 166 -10.48 -4.91 3.84
C VAL A 166 -10.72 -6.39 3.57
N LEU A 167 -11.11 -6.77 2.36
CA LEU A 167 -11.36 -8.16 1.99
C LEU A 167 -10.12 -9.06 2.07
N SER A 168 -8.93 -8.52 1.81
CA SER A 168 -7.69 -9.31 1.89
C SER A 168 -7.22 -9.52 3.32
N LEU A 169 -7.52 -8.58 4.23
CA LEU A 169 -7.23 -8.72 5.65
C LEU A 169 -8.19 -9.70 6.35
N VAL A 170 -9.39 -9.90 5.80
CA VAL A 170 -10.43 -10.73 6.41
C VAL A 170 -9.95 -12.16 6.71
N PRO A 171 -9.38 -12.91 5.76
CA PRO A 171 -8.92 -14.27 6.01
C PRO A 171 -7.67 -14.36 6.91
N VAL A 172 -6.88 -13.29 6.99
CA VAL A 172 -5.67 -13.22 7.82
C VAL A 172 -6.02 -13.09 9.30
N LEU A 173 -7.12 -12.42 9.61
CA LEU A 173 -7.53 -12.05 10.97
C LEU A 173 -8.64 -12.94 11.52
N LEU A 174 -9.38 -13.61 10.64
CA LEU A 174 -10.27 -14.69 11.03
C LEU A 174 -9.41 -15.88 11.46
N ASP A 175 -9.44 -16.16 12.76
CA ASP A 175 -8.76 -17.28 13.39
C ASP A 175 -8.93 -18.55 12.54
N LYS A 176 -7.77 -19.02 12.08
CA LYS A 176 -7.55 -19.92 10.95
C LYS A 176 -8.23 -21.28 11.18
N LYS A 177 -9.51 -21.42 10.82
CA LYS A 177 -10.08 -22.76 10.54
C LYS A 177 -9.63 -23.20 9.15
N TYR A 178 -8.34 -23.52 9.04
CA TYR A 178 -7.81 -24.18 7.87
C TYR A 178 -8.51 -25.51 7.67
N LEU A 179 -8.80 -25.81 6.41
CA LEU A 179 -9.50 -27.03 6.04
C LEU A 179 -8.53 -28.20 6.14
N ASP A 180 -8.98 -29.30 6.72
CA ASP A 180 -8.19 -30.53 6.85
C ASP A 180 -8.13 -31.33 5.54
N THR A 181 -9.09 -31.10 4.64
CA THR A 181 -9.08 -31.69 3.29
C THR A 181 -8.26 -30.79 2.38
N VAL A 182 -7.43 -31.39 1.52
CA VAL A 182 -6.55 -30.70 0.57
C VAL A 182 -7.07 -30.85 -0.86
N VAL A 183 -6.90 -29.84 -1.71
CA VAL A 183 -7.45 -29.86 -3.09
C VAL A 183 -6.94 -31.06 -3.90
N CYS A 184 -5.71 -31.51 -3.67
CA CYS A 184 -5.18 -32.72 -4.32
C CYS A 184 -6.02 -33.98 -4.07
N ASP A 185 -6.71 -34.10 -2.93
CA ASP A 185 -7.54 -35.27 -2.63
C ASP A 185 -8.86 -35.29 -3.43
N VAL A 186 -9.29 -34.14 -3.92
CA VAL A 186 -10.51 -33.98 -4.71
C VAL A 186 -10.20 -33.58 -6.16
N CYS A 187 -8.96 -33.80 -6.62
CA CYS A 187 -8.49 -33.37 -7.93
C CYS A 187 -8.57 -34.51 -8.96
N ALA A 188 -9.40 -34.32 -9.99
CA ALA A 188 -9.54 -35.25 -11.11
C ALA A 188 -8.30 -35.33 -12.01
N MET A 189 -7.35 -34.41 -11.85
CA MET A 189 -6.09 -34.40 -12.60
C MET A 189 -4.94 -35.12 -11.88
N ARG A 190 -5.15 -35.63 -10.66
CA ARG A 190 -4.11 -36.32 -9.88
C ARG A 190 -3.59 -37.54 -10.66
N GLY A 191 -2.28 -37.77 -10.66
CA GLY A 191 -1.65 -38.82 -11.47
C GLY A 191 -0.96 -38.26 -12.72
N ASP A 192 -1.21 -38.84 -13.89
CA ASP A 192 -0.47 -38.51 -15.12
C ASP A 192 -0.88 -37.17 -15.75
N ALA A 193 -2.11 -36.72 -15.49
CA ALA A 193 -2.60 -35.43 -15.95
C ALA A 193 -2.12 -34.25 -15.07
N CYS A 194 -1.38 -34.52 -13.99
CA CYS A 194 -0.98 -33.53 -12.99
C CYS A 194 -0.15 -32.41 -13.63
N LEU A 195 -0.50 -31.16 -13.31
CA LEU A 195 0.17 -29.97 -13.84
C LEU A 195 1.62 -29.86 -13.39
N LEU A 196 1.94 -30.29 -12.16
CA LEU A 196 3.32 -30.28 -11.64
C LEU A 196 4.26 -31.15 -12.50
N LYS A 197 3.80 -32.32 -12.94
CA LYS A 197 4.54 -33.21 -13.86
C LYS A 197 4.78 -32.59 -15.23
N LYS A 198 3.93 -31.63 -15.63
CA LYS A 198 4.05 -30.87 -16.89
C LYS A 198 4.88 -29.59 -16.73
N GLY A 199 5.51 -29.38 -15.56
CA GLY A 199 6.29 -28.20 -15.26
C GLY A 199 5.47 -26.94 -15.00
N VAL A 200 4.15 -27.06 -14.81
CA VAL A 200 3.25 -25.95 -14.51
C VAL A 200 3.06 -25.86 -12.99
N PRO A 201 3.45 -24.76 -12.33
CA PRO A 201 3.22 -24.60 -10.90
C PRO A 201 1.74 -24.70 -10.55
N CYS A 202 1.42 -25.49 -9.53
CA CYS A 202 0.07 -25.71 -9.02
C CYS A 202 0.13 -25.91 -7.52
N PHE A 203 -0.70 -25.18 -6.78
CA PHE A 203 -0.61 -25.10 -5.31
C PHE A 203 -1.64 -25.99 -4.60
N GLY A 204 -2.18 -26.97 -5.33
CA GLY A 204 -3.22 -27.87 -4.83
C GLY A 204 -2.79 -28.66 -3.60
N GLY A 205 -1.51 -29.07 -3.54
CA GLY A 205 -0.97 -29.86 -2.42
C GLY A 205 -0.88 -29.10 -1.10
N ILE A 206 -1.09 -27.80 -1.10
CA ILE A 206 -1.08 -26.98 0.11
C ILE A 206 -2.38 -26.21 0.34
N THR A 207 -3.35 -26.31 -0.58
CA THR A 207 -4.62 -25.56 -0.55
C THR A 207 -5.74 -26.39 0.08
N GLY A 208 -6.52 -25.79 0.97
CA GLY A 208 -7.69 -26.42 1.57
C GLY A 208 -8.80 -26.70 0.55
N ALA A 209 -9.61 -27.74 0.77
CA ALA A 209 -10.75 -28.09 -0.05
C ALA A 209 -12.03 -28.07 0.77
N PRO A 210 -13.00 -27.19 0.46
CA PRO A 210 -14.30 -27.21 1.12
C PRO A 210 -15.08 -28.49 0.72
N PRO A 211 -16.01 -28.96 1.57
CA PRO A 211 -16.85 -30.10 1.26
C PRO A 211 -17.59 -29.93 -0.08
N GLY A 212 -17.60 -30.98 -0.90
CA GLY A 212 -18.27 -30.99 -2.21
C GLY A 212 -17.46 -30.36 -3.36
N LEU A 213 -16.25 -29.84 -3.10
CA LEU A 213 -15.36 -29.40 -4.17
C LEU A 213 -14.87 -30.59 -4.99
N ASN A 214 -14.92 -30.45 -6.32
CA ASN A 214 -14.22 -31.31 -7.27
C ASN A 214 -13.34 -30.42 -8.17
N TRP A 215 -12.04 -30.72 -8.28
CA TRP A 215 -11.11 -29.95 -9.10
C TRP A 215 -10.88 -30.60 -10.46
N THR A 216 -11.20 -29.89 -11.52
CA THR A 216 -11.26 -30.41 -12.90
C THR A 216 -10.37 -29.59 -13.84
N ALA A 217 -10.00 -30.15 -14.99
CA ALA A 217 -9.00 -29.56 -15.88
C ALA A 217 -9.37 -28.19 -16.45
N ASP A 218 -10.66 -27.91 -16.60
CA ASP A 218 -11.21 -26.61 -17.02
C ASP A 218 -10.92 -25.49 -16.01
N LYS A 219 -10.65 -25.82 -14.75
CA LYS A 219 -10.32 -24.84 -13.70
C LYS A 219 -8.85 -24.42 -13.70
N GLY A 220 -7.99 -25.12 -14.46
CA GLY A 220 -6.56 -24.81 -14.52
C GLY A 220 -5.79 -25.14 -13.23
N PRO A 221 -4.62 -24.50 -13.01
CA PRO A 221 -3.84 -24.69 -11.79
C PRO A 221 -4.57 -24.17 -10.57
N VAL A 222 -4.44 -24.88 -9.45
CA VAL A 222 -4.92 -24.40 -8.14
C VAL A 222 -4.03 -23.25 -7.71
N MET A 223 -4.62 -22.10 -7.43
CA MET A 223 -3.92 -20.89 -6.99
C MET A 223 -4.06 -20.63 -5.49
N GLY A 224 -4.79 -21.46 -4.74
CA GLY A 224 -4.96 -21.23 -3.30
C GLY A 224 -6.22 -20.50 -2.91
N GLU A 225 -7.23 -20.59 -3.77
CA GLU A 225 -8.54 -19.94 -3.70
C GLU A 225 -9.26 -20.15 -2.36
N TYR A 226 -8.90 -21.19 -1.61
CA TYR A 226 -9.52 -21.59 -0.34
C TYR A 226 -8.57 -21.50 0.86
N GLY A 227 -7.41 -20.86 0.72
CA GLY A 227 -6.41 -20.72 1.78
C GLY A 227 -5.66 -22.03 2.09
N PRO A 228 -4.75 -22.01 3.09
CA PRO A 228 -3.90 -23.14 3.38
C PRO A 228 -4.66 -24.28 4.08
N THR A 229 -4.19 -25.51 3.89
CA THR A 229 -4.63 -26.69 4.65
C THR A 229 -3.75 -26.96 5.86
N ASN A 230 -4.31 -27.58 6.90
CA ASN A 230 -3.52 -28.17 8.00
C ASN A 230 -2.80 -29.46 7.58
N LYS A 231 -3.22 -30.12 6.50
CA LYS A 231 -2.72 -31.42 6.06
C LYS A 231 -2.27 -31.37 4.60
N PRO A 232 -1.07 -30.82 4.33
CA PRO A 232 -0.52 -30.78 2.99
C PRO A 232 -0.42 -32.18 2.36
N ALA A 233 -0.70 -32.26 1.05
CA ALA A 233 -0.54 -33.47 0.26
C ALA A 233 0.94 -33.70 -0.10
N PRO A 234 1.33 -34.95 -0.45
CA PRO A 234 2.69 -35.25 -0.91
C PRO A 234 3.17 -34.39 -2.09
N GLU A 235 2.25 -33.99 -2.97
CA GLU A 235 2.49 -33.12 -4.13
C GLU A 235 3.08 -31.75 -3.75
N ALA A 236 2.95 -31.32 -2.49
CA ALA A 236 3.64 -30.12 -2.00
C ALA A 236 5.17 -30.21 -2.14
N ASN A 237 5.75 -31.40 -1.96
CA ASN A 237 7.19 -31.62 -2.13
C ASN A 237 7.58 -31.62 -3.63
N GLU A 238 6.69 -32.10 -4.51
CA GLU A 238 6.90 -32.03 -5.96
C GLU A 238 6.90 -30.58 -6.45
N LEU A 239 6.04 -29.72 -5.90
CA LEU A 239 6.04 -28.29 -6.17
C LEU A 239 7.35 -27.62 -5.73
N LEU A 240 7.88 -27.98 -4.55
CA LEU A 240 9.20 -27.50 -4.10
C LEU A 240 10.33 -27.94 -5.05
N ALA A 241 10.33 -29.21 -5.45
CA ALA A 241 11.31 -29.71 -6.41
C ALA A 241 11.21 -28.99 -7.77
N LEU A 242 9.99 -28.70 -8.24
CA LEU A 242 9.77 -27.91 -9.44
C LEU A 242 10.37 -26.51 -9.31
N ALA A 243 10.21 -25.85 -8.15
CA ALA A 243 10.79 -24.53 -7.90
C ALA A 243 12.31 -24.49 -8.10
N ALA A 244 13.04 -25.56 -7.73
CA ALA A 244 14.49 -25.69 -7.96
C ALA A 244 14.87 -25.66 -9.45
N SER A 245 14.00 -26.20 -10.30
CA SER A 245 14.25 -26.37 -11.73
C SER A 245 13.98 -25.12 -12.57
N ILE A 246 13.25 -24.13 -12.01
CA ILE A 246 12.90 -22.89 -12.70
C ILE A 246 14.11 -21.94 -12.68
N LYS A 247 14.85 -21.89 -13.79
CA LYS A 247 16.00 -20.98 -13.97
C LYS A 247 15.57 -19.57 -14.39
N ASP A 248 14.61 -19.47 -15.32
CA ASP A 248 14.04 -18.22 -15.82
C ASP A 248 12.53 -18.15 -15.54
N VAL A 249 12.10 -17.10 -14.85
CA VAL A 249 10.68 -16.92 -14.48
C VAL A 249 9.95 -16.14 -15.58
N THR A 250 9.32 -16.89 -16.49
CA THR A 250 8.48 -16.32 -17.57
C THR A 250 7.28 -15.53 -17.01
N SER A 251 6.71 -14.63 -17.80
CA SER A 251 5.52 -13.86 -17.39
C SER A 251 4.33 -14.73 -16.99
N ALA A 252 4.16 -15.89 -17.64
CA ALA A 252 3.09 -16.83 -17.32
C ALA A 252 3.31 -17.49 -15.94
N VAL A 253 4.54 -17.92 -15.66
CA VAL A 253 4.90 -18.48 -14.35
C VAL A 253 4.84 -17.42 -13.24
N ALA A 254 5.33 -16.21 -13.51
CA ALA A 254 5.25 -15.10 -12.57
C ALA A 254 3.78 -14.77 -12.21
N LYS A 255 2.89 -14.75 -13.21
CA LYS A 255 1.45 -14.53 -13.00
C LYS A 255 0.83 -15.60 -12.09
N ILE A 256 1.15 -16.87 -12.32
CA ILE A 256 0.70 -17.99 -11.49
C ILE A 256 1.18 -17.85 -10.03
N ILE A 257 2.46 -17.52 -9.83
CA ILE A 257 3.02 -17.36 -8.47
C ILE A 257 2.45 -16.11 -7.78
N LEU A 258 2.18 -15.03 -8.52
CA LEU A 258 1.55 -13.82 -8.00
C LEU A 258 0.09 -14.05 -7.63
N GLU A 259 -0.68 -14.71 -8.50
CA GLU A 259 -2.07 -15.12 -8.23
C GLU A 259 -2.12 -16.03 -7.02
N PHE A 260 -1.17 -16.94 -6.88
CA PHE A 260 -1.01 -17.73 -5.66
C PHE A 260 -0.72 -16.89 -4.43
N ALA A 261 0.24 -15.97 -4.50
CA ALA A 261 0.57 -15.14 -3.34
C ALA A 261 -0.65 -14.34 -2.84
N VAL A 262 -1.47 -13.88 -3.77
CA VAL A 262 -2.72 -13.17 -3.49
C VAL A 262 -3.79 -14.11 -2.93
N LEU A 263 -4.06 -15.22 -3.61
CA LEU A 263 -5.21 -16.07 -3.27
C LEU A 263 -4.93 -16.96 -2.07
N TYR A 264 -3.72 -17.54 -2.02
CA TYR A 264 -3.30 -18.49 -1.00
C TYR A 264 -2.88 -17.83 0.31
N PHE A 265 -2.01 -16.80 0.26
CA PHE A 265 -1.59 -16.09 1.47
C PHE A 265 -2.58 -15.01 1.88
N ARG A 266 -3.51 -14.65 0.98
CA ARG A 266 -4.41 -13.52 1.18
C ARG A 266 -3.61 -12.24 1.46
N LEU A 267 -2.37 -12.19 0.96
CA LEU A 267 -1.48 -11.04 1.05
C LEU A 267 -1.88 -10.08 -0.09
N PRO A 268 -2.45 -8.90 0.22
CA PRO A 268 -2.91 -7.97 -0.81
C PRO A 268 -1.74 -7.26 -1.49
N GLN A 269 -1.15 -7.87 -2.52
CA GLN A 269 -0.53 -7.08 -3.58
C GLN A 269 -1.58 -6.45 -4.51
N LEU A 270 -2.85 -6.89 -4.46
CA LEU A 270 -3.91 -6.44 -5.37
C LEU A 270 -4.77 -5.27 -4.85
N GLY A 271 -4.55 -4.80 -3.63
CA GLY A 271 -5.33 -3.69 -3.05
C GLY A 271 -4.59 -2.36 -2.90
N ASN A 272 -3.34 -2.25 -3.37
CA ASN A 272 -2.45 -1.14 -3.00
C ASN A 272 -2.30 -0.97 -1.48
N VAL A 273 -2.38 -2.08 -0.74
CA VAL A 273 -2.09 -2.12 0.70
C VAL A 273 -0.64 -2.51 0.87
N TYR A 274 0.14 -1.57 1.34
CA TYR A 274 1.54 -1.73 1.62
C TYR A 274 1.67 -2.23 3.05
N LEU A 275 1.66 -3.55 3.22
CA LEU A 275 1.94 -4.17 4.52
C LEU A 275 3.44 -4.05 4.80
N THR A 276 3.81 -3.57 5.99
CA THR A 276 5.23 -3.56 6.40
C THR A 276 5.82 -4.97 6.47
N ALA A 277 4.94 -5.97 6.46
CA ALA A 277 5.21 -7.40 6.53
C ALA A 277 5.39 -8.12 5.22
N ASP A 278 5.15 -7.42 4.12
CA ASP A 278 5.12 -8.08 2.84
C ASP A 278 6.56 -8.41 2.41
N VAL A 279 6.92 -9.69 2.54
CA VAL A 279 8.19 -10.26 2.12
C VAL A 279 8.45 -9.96 0.63
N LEU A 280 7.40 -9.95 -0.19
CA LEU A 280 7.50 -9.61 -1.61
C LEU A 280 7.85 -8.14 -1.82
N GLN A 281 7.29 -7.25 -1.00
CA GLN A 281 7.59 -5.82 -1.05
C GLN A 281 8.97 -5.50 -0.44
N ALA A 282 9.35 -6.16 0.67
CA ALA A 282 10.67 -6.02 1.25
C ALA A 282 11.76 -6.46 0.26
N ALA A 283 11.54 -7.57 -0.45
CA ALA A 283 12.43 -8.02 -1.51
C ALA A 283 12.50 -7.02 -2.67
N ALA A 284 11.35 -6.46 -3.08
CA ALA A 284 11.25 -5.41 -4.11
C ALA A 284 12.07 -4.16 -3.78
N GLN A 285 12.04 -3.77 -2.51
CA GLN A 285 12.75 -2.60 -1.98
C GLN A 285 14.24 -2.86 -1.74
N GLY A 286 14.74 -4.05 -2.10
CA GLY A 286 16.14 -4.43 -1.90
C GLY A 286 16.51 -4.64 -0.44
N LYS A 287 15.54 -4.83 0.48
CA LYS A 287 15.83 -5.20 1.86
C LYS A 287 16.39 -6.62 1.90
N ALA A 288 17.45 -6.83 2.65
CA ALA A 288 18.01 -8.15 2.87
C ALA A 288 17.00 -9.00 3.66
N LEU A 289 16.45 -10.02 3.01
CA LEU A 289 15.59 -11.01 3.65
C LEU A 289 16.42 -12.18 4.17
N PRO A 290 16.10 -12.74 5.35
CA PRO A 290 16.75 -13.95 5.81
C PRO A 290 16.42 -15.08 4.83
N THR A 291 17.43 -15.79 4.35
CA THR A 291 17.25 -16.89 3.41
C THR A 291 17.76 -18.20 4.01
N LYS A 292 17.07 -19.30 3.67
CA LYS A 292 17.48 -20.66 3.95
C LYS A 292 17.49 -21.48 2.67
N MET A 293 18.26 -22.56 2.66
CA MET A 293 18.25 -23.55 1.60
C MET A 293 17.34 -24.72 1.99
N ILE A 294 16.43 -25.11 1.10
CA ILE A 294 15.61 -26.31 1.23
C ILE A 294 16.10 -27.29 0.16
N GLY A 295 17.08 -28.12 0.52
CA GLY A 295 17.89 -28.82 -0.49
C GLY A 295 18.61 -27.80 -1.38
N ASP A 296 18.33 -27.82 -2.69
CA ASP A 296 18.90 -26.88 -3.66
C ASP A 296 18.00 -25.64 -3.93
N VAL A 297 16.87 -25.50 -3.22
CA VAL A 297 15.94 -24.38 -3.41
C VAL A 297 16.25 -23.24 -2.44
N PRO A 298 16.64 -22.05 -2.93
CA PRO A 298 16.73 -20.87 -2.08
C PRO A 298 15.33 -20.35 -1.73
N ALA A 299 15.09 -20.10 -0.44
CA ALA A 299 13.82 -19.61 0.06
C ALA A 299 14.03 -18.55 1.13
N VAL A 300 13.08 -17.61 1.27
CA VAL A 300 13.02 -16.74 2.45
C VAL A 300 12.68 -17.60 3.67
N ASP A 301 13.46 -17.45 4.74
CA ASP A 301 13.19 -18.12 6.00
C ASP A 301 12.12 -17.34 6.79
N LEU A 302 10.88 -17.80 6.68
CA LEU A 302 9.74 -17.13 7.30
C LEU A 302 9.77 -17.12 8.83
N ASP A 303 10.42 -18.12 9.45
CA ASP A 303 10.52 -18.20 10.91
C ASP A 303 11.62 -17.29 11.46
N ALA A 304 12.59 -16.91 10.63
CA ALA A 304 13.64 -15.95 10.95
C ALA A 304 13.22 -14.49 10.64
N LEU A 305 12.00 -14.25 10.17
CA LEU A 305 11.50 -12.89 9.92
C LEU A 305 11.31 -12.16 11.24
N THR A 306 12.10 -11.11 11.44
CA THR A 306 12.00 -10.27 12.64
C THR A 306 10.92 -9.21 12.47
N PRO A 307 10.36 -8.68 13.57
CA PRO A 307 9.45 -7.54 13.50
C PRO A 307 10.04 -6.28 12.83
N ASP A 308 11.36 -6.18 12.71
CA ASP A 308 12.05 -5.11 11.99
C ASP A 308 11.99 -5.30 10.46
N VAL A 309 11.89 -6.55 10.00
CA VAL A 309 11.74 -6.90 8.59
C VAL A 309 10.27 -6.92 8.18
N VAL A 310 9.37 -7.42 9.06
CA VAL A 310 7.96 -7.66 8.72
C VAL A 310 6.90 -7.08 9.68
N GLY A 311 7.22 -6.15 10.57
CA GLY A 311 6.22 -5.54 11.48
C GLY A 311 5.59 -6.53 12.47
N ASN A 312 4.37 -6.26 12.96
CA ASN A 312 3.67 -7.16 13.91
C ASN A 312 3.00 -8.38 13.25
N LEU A 313 3.19 -8.55 11.94
CA LEU A 313 2.59 -9.64 11.16
C LEU A 313 3.55 -10.85 11.02
N SER A 314 4.66 -10.91 11.76
CA SER A 314 5.48 -12.14 11.84
C SER A 314 4.66 -13.36 12.28
N GLY A 315 3.60 -13.12 13.06
CA GLY A 315 2.59 -14.11 13.45
C GLY A 315 1.78 -14.70 12.29
N LEU A 316 1.77 -14.08 11.11
CA LEU A 316 1.00 -14.51 9.94
C LEU A 316 1.38 -15.93 9.51
N PHE A 317 2.67 -16.27 9.61
CA PHE A 317 3.20 -17.56 9.20
C PHE A 317 3.25 -18.58 10.35
N THR A 318 2.95 -18.15 11.57
CA THR A 318 2.89 -19.02 12.74
C THR A 318 1.75 -20.03 12.59
N GLY A 319 2.03 -21.29 12.93
CA GLY A 319 1.09 -22.41 12.83
C GLY A 319 0.91 -23.00 11.43
N LEU A 320 1.56 -22.44 10.39
CA LEU A 320 1.58 -23.08 9.07
C LEU A 320 2.46 -24.34 9.08
N PRO A 321 2.10 -25.39 8.32
CA PRO A 321 2.98 -26.53 8.09
C PRO A 321 4.32 -26.10 7.48
N GLU A 322 5.42 -26.76 7.86
CA GLU A 322 6.78 -26.38 7.42
C GLU A 322 6.93 -26.42 5.90
N VAL A 323 6.37 -27.43 5.24
CA VAL A 323 6.36 -27.53 3.78
C VAL A 323 5.64 -26.35 3.12
N THR A 324 4.55 -25.87 3.74
CA THR A 324 3.83 -24.69 3.27
C THR A 324 4.73 -23.47 3.36
N LYS A 325 5.35 -23.21 4.53
CA LYS A 325 6.28 -22.08 4.73
C LYS A 325 7.43 -22.09 3.72
N ASN A 326 8.00 -23.25 3.47
CA ASN A 326 9.06 -23.47 2.51
C ASN A 326 8.63 -23.09 1.08
N ILE A 327 7.42 -23.45 0.67
CA ILE A 327 6.86 -23.06 -0.64
C ILE A 327 6.69 -21.54 -0.73
N ILE A 328 6.23 -20.87 0.34
CA ILE A 328 6.12 -19.40 0.39
C ILE A 328 7.49 -18.77 0.18
N GLY A 329 8.47 -19.21 0.95
CA GLY A 329 9.82 -18.66 0.91
C GLY A 329 10.45 -18.84 -0.47
N ALA A 330 10.26 -20.00 -1.10
CA ALA A 330 10.75 -20.28 -2.44
C ALA A 330 10.03 -19.43 -3.51
N ALA A 331 8.71 -19.30 -3.41
CA ALA A 331 7.92 -18.45 -4.28
C ALA A 331 8.37 -16.98 -4.21
N ALA A 332 8.66 -16.46 -3.02
CA ALA A 332 9.18 -15.10 -2.83
C ALA A 332 10.53 -14.89 -3.51
N VAL A 333 11.47 -15.85 -3.39
CA VAL A 333 12.77 -15.79 -4.07
C VAL A 333 12.65 -15.94 -5.59
N LEU A 334 11.72 -16.74 -6.09
CA LEU A 334 11.50 -16.88 -7.54
C LEU A 334 10.90 -15.61 -8.13
N LEU A 335 9.93 -15.00 -7.47
CA LEU A 335 9.29 -13.77 -7.94
C LEU A 335 10.31 -12.64 -8.12
N THR A 336 11.28 -12.47 -7.22
CA THR A 336 12.33 -11.42 -7.35
C THR A 336 13.22 -11.57 -8.58
N LYS A 337 13.26 -12.75 -9.20
CA LYS A 337 14.03 -13.02 -10.42
C LYS A 337 13.26 -12.70 -11.70
N SER A 338 11.96 -12.41 -11.63
CA SER A 338 11.15 -12.13 -12.82
C SER A 338 11.07 -10.65 -13.13
N ASN A 339 11.35 -10.26 -14.37
CA ASN A 339 11.06 -8.90 -14.88
C ASN A 339 9.55 -8.62 -15.01
N ALA A 340 8.71 -9.65 -14.98
CA ALA A 340 7.25 -9.54 -14.99
C ALA A 340 6.66 -9.31 -13.60
N PHE A 341 7.39 -9.73 -12.56
CA PHE A 341 7.08 -9.39 -11.18
C PHE A 341 7.60 -7.99 -10.90
N LYS A 342 6.68 -7.02 -10.87
CA LYS A 342 6.96 -5.63 -10.50
C LYS A 342 6.20 -5.32 -9.21
N PRO A 343 6.62 -5.90 -8.08
CA PRO A 343 5.99 -5.70 -6.78
C PRO A 343 5.83 -4.22 -6.51
N GLY A 344 4.68 -3.86 -5.93
CA GLY A 344 4.24 -2.48 -5.74
C GLY A 344 5.35 -1.55 -5.24
N LEU A 345 5.84 -0.73 -6.18
CA LEU A 345 6.36 0.64 -6.10
C LEU A 345 6.65 1.12 -7.53
N GLN A 346 5.74 0.82 -8.46
CA GLN A 346 5.80 1.42 -9.78
C GLN A 346 5.37 2.88 -9.70
N SER A 347 5.89 3.69 -10.60
CA SER A 347 5.36 5.03 -10.78
C SER A 347 4.02 4.97 -11.51
N VAL A 348 3.19 6.00 -11.38
CA VAL A 348 1.92 6.14 -12.13
C VAL A 348 2.12 5.93 -13.64
N CYS A 349 3.31 6.23 -14.17
CA CYS A 349 3.65 5.98 -15.57
C CYS A 349 3.48 4.52 -16.00
N ALA A 350 3.61 3.53 -15.11
CA ALA A 350 3.41 2.14 -15.44
C ALA A 350 1.95 1.77 -15.77
N HIS A 351 0.99 2.58 -15.31
CA HIS A 351 -0.45 2.39 -15.55
C HIS A 351 -1.03 3.47 -16.48
N CYS A 352 -0.18 4.30 -17.11
CA CYS A 352 -0.61 5.42 -17.92
C CYS A 352 -0.59 5.04 -19.41
N ASP A 353 -1.75 5.09 -20.07
CA ASP A 353 -1.90 4.74 -21.49
C ASP A 353 -1.11 5.64 -22.44
N ARG A 354 -0.67 6.81 -21.95
CA ARG A 354 0.17 7.77 -22.70
C ARG A 354 1.65 7.44 -22.66
N ASN A 355 2.06 6.45 -21.86
CA ASN A 355 3.46 6.09 -21.70
C ASN A 355 3.88 5.11 -22.79
N ASP A 356 4.62 5.61 -23.77
CA ASP A 356 5.22 4.82 -24.86
C ASP A 356 6.64 4.33 -24.53
N GLY A 357 7.11 4.54 -23.30
CA GLY A 357 8.47 4.26 -22.85
C GLY A 357 9.45 5.43 -22.98
N ASN A 358 9.08 6.51 -23.68
CA ASN A 358 9.93 7.70 -23.88
C ASN A 358 9.50 8.87 -22.98
N ILE A 359 9.64 8.71 -21.67
CA ILE A 359 9.24 9.72 -20.69
C ILE A 359 10.30 10.83 -20.60
N LYS A 360 10.11 11.92 -21.35
CA LYS A 360 11.02 13.07 -21.38
C LYS A 360 10.26 14.39 -21.37
N LEU A 361 10.68 15.33 -20.52
CA LEU A 361 10.22 16.72 -20.58
C LEU A 361 10.88 17.40 -21.78
N VAL A 362 10.08 17.90 -22.72
CA VAL A 362 10.59 18.55 -23.94
C VAL A 362 10.17 20.02 -24.01
N GLY A 363 11.07 20.84 -24.53
CA GLY A 363 10.84 22.28 -24.67
C GLY A 363 10.81 23.03 -23.34
N PRO A 364 10.45 24.33 -23.37
CA PRO A 364 10.27 25.12 -22.15
C PRO A 364 9.10 24.56 -21.31
N LEU A 365 9.22 24.68 -20.00
CA LEU A 365 8.17 24.25 -19.08
C LEU A 365 6.90 25.07 -19.32
N LYS A 366 5.80 24.36 -19.58
CA LYS A 366 4.45 24.92 -19.66
C LYS A 366 3.72 24.75 -18.34
N ARG A 367 3.04 25.80 -17.91
CA ARG A 367 2.05 25.72 -16.83
C ARG A 367 0.79 25.03 -17.32
N ASP A 368 0.01 24.48 -16.38
CA ASP A 368 -1.15 23.66 -16.71
C ASP A 368 -2.21 24.39 -17.56
N TYR A 369 -2.30 25.72 -17.46
CA TYR A 369 -3.22 26.55 -18.24
C TYR A 369 -2.68 26.98 -19.62
N GLU A 370 -1.40 26.70 -19.93
CA GLU A 370 -0.74 27.21 -21.13
C GLU A 370 -0.92 26.27 -22.31
N GLY A 371 -1.84 26.61 -23.22
CA GLY A 371 -2.10 25.84 -24.43
C GLY A 371 -3.08 24.69 -24.20
N ILE A 372 -3.28 23.89 -25.25
CA ILE A 372 -4.23 22.76 -25.25
C ILE A 372 -3.41 21.48 -25.23
N LYS A 373 -3.72 20.60 -24.27
CA LYS A 373 -3.06 19.29 -24.15
C LYS A 373 -3.71 18.29 -25.09
N ASP A 374 -2.90 17.60 -25.88
CA ASP A 374 -3.39 16.48 -26.68
C ASP A 374 -3.68 15.27 -25.78
N THR A 375 -4.57 14.38 -26.24
CA THR A 375 -5.10 13.29 -25.41
C THR A 375 -4.30 11.98 -25.47
N LYS A 376 -3.23 11.90 -26.27
CA LYS A 376 -2.52 10.64 -26.56
C LYS A 376 -1.07 10.66 -26.10
N THR A 377 -0.38 11.78 -26.32
CA THR A 377 1.03 11.95 -26.01
C THR A 377 1.21 12.13 -24.49
N CYS A 378 2.32 11.64 -23.95
CA CYS A 378 2.71 11.90 -22.58
C CYS A 378 2.86 13.42 -22.34
N PHE A 379 2.34 13.92 -21.21
CA PHE A 379 2.38 15.35 -20.91
C PHE A 379 3.79 15.92 -20.78
N LEU A 380 4.74 15.12 -20.30
CA LEU A 380 6.15 15.52 -20.28
C LEU A 380 6.64 15.79 -21.70
N ASN A 381 6.29 14.93 -22.67
CA ASN A 381 6.63 15.14 -24.09
C ASN A 381 5.82 16.27 -24.74
N GLN A 382 4.87 16.89 -24.03
CA GLN A 382 4.16 18.09 -24.47
C GLN A 382 4.68 19.37 -23.81
N GLY A 383 5.63 19.25 -22.87
CA GLY A 383 6.22 20.35 -22.10
C GLY A 383 5.56 20.62 -20.75
N TYR A 384 4.59 19.81 -20.30
CA TYR A 384 3.96 19.97 -18.99
C TYR A 384 4.58 19.02 -17.96
N LEU A 385 4.94 19.55 -16.79
CA LEU A 385 5.49 18.75 -15.70
C LEU A 385 4.39 17.90 -15.03
N CYS A 386 4.28 16.65 -15.47
CA CYS A 386 3.41 15.64 -14.87
C CYS A 386 4.18 14.84 -13.82
N MET A 387 3.67 14.79 -12.58
CA MET A 387 4.36 14.14 -11.45
C MET A 387 4.33 12.61 -11.48
N GLY A 388 3.70 12.00 -12.48
CA GLY A 388 3.45 10.55 -12.52
C GLY A 388 4.71 9.69 -12.39
N PHE A 389 5.86 10.17 -12.87
CA PHE A 389 7.14 9.46 -12.81
C PHE A 389 7.77 9.37 -11.40
N LEU A 390 7.33 10.25 -10.48
CA LEU A 390 7.77 10.32 -9.08
C LEU A 390 6.69 9.90 -8.08
N THR A 391 5.51 9.51 -8.57
CA THR A 391 4.34 9.23 -7.73
C THR A 391 4.05 7.73 -7.68
N ASN A 392 3.74 7.18 -6.52
CA ASN A 392 3.31 5.78 -6.41
C ASN A 392 2.10 5.47 -7.29
N ALA A 393 2.12 4.33 -7.97
CA ALA A 393 0.99 3.80 -8.70
C ALA A 393 -0.12 3.31 -7.75
N GLY A 394 -1.30 3.03 -8.31
CA GLY A 394 -2.44 2.48 -7.59
C GLY A 394 -3.77 3.13 -7.98
N CYS A 395 -3.71 4.40 -8.39
CA CYS A 395 -4.88 5.16 -8.82
C CYS A 395 -5.41 4.82 -10.23
N GLY A 396 -4.71 3.95 -10.97
CA GLY A 396 -5.02 3.66 -12.38
C GLY A 396 -4.82 4.85 -13.33
N ALA A 397 -3.90 5.77 -13.01
CA ALA A 397 -3.62 6.97 -13.80
C ALA A 397 -4.87 7.82 -14.13
N LYS A 398 -5.80 7.95 -13.17
CA LYS A 398 -7.07 8.70 -13.33
C LYS A 398 -6.87 10.11 -13.90
N CYS A 399 -5.92 10.90 -13.39
CA CYS A 399 -5.73 12.27 -13.89
C CYS A 399 -5.26 12.27 -15.36
N PRO A 400 -4.20 11.53 -15.74
CA PRO A 400 -3.81 11.42 -17.15
C PRO A 400 -4.92 10.94 -18.10
N ASN A 401 -5.75 10.01 -17.64
CA ASN A 401 -6.88 9.49 -18.41
C ASN A 401 -8.01 10.53 -18.55
N ALA A 402 -8.15 11.44 -17.58
CA ALA A 402 -9.01 12.62 -17.64
C ALA A 402 -8.35 13.84 -18.33
N ASN A 403 -7.26 13.64 -19.06
CA ASN A 403 -6.50 14.68 -19.75
C ASN A 403 -5.90 15.77 -18.82
N SER A 404 -5.49 15.40 -17.61
CA SER A 404 -4.82 16.29 -16.66
C SER A 404 -3.51 15.71 -16.12
N CYS A 405 -2.53 16.55 -15.81
CA CYS A 405 -1.26 16.09 -15.25
C CYS A 405 -1.47 15.42 -13.88
N CYS A 406 -0.69 14.37 -13.60
CA CYS A 406 -0.62 13.82 -12.25
C CYS A 406 -0.07 14.89 -11.29
N ILE A 407 -0.70 15.02 -10.12
CA ILE A 407 -0.34 16.01 -9.09
C ILE A 407 0.42 15.41 -7.90
N GLY A 408 0.72 14.10 -7.91
CA GLY A 408 1.47 13.46 -6.84
C GLY A 408 0.69 13.02 -5.60
N CYS A 409 -0.64 12.87 -5.70
CA CYS A 409 -1.49 12.62 -4.53
C CYS A 409 -1.42 11.20 -3.93
N TYR A 410 -0.66 10.29 -4.55
CA TYR A 410 -0.37 8.95 -4.01
C TYR A 410 1.00 8.89 -3.31
N GLY A 411 1.61 10.06 -3.08
CA GLY A 411 2.89 10.18 -2.42
C GLY A 411 4.08 9.87 -3.33
N THR A 412 5.26 10.21 -2.83
CA THR A 412 6.54 10.01 -3.51
C THR A 412 6.93 8.53 -3.48
N LEU A 413 7.62 8.05 -4.52
CA LEU A 413 8.18 6.71 -4.55
C LEU A 413 9.11 6.46 -3.35
N GLU A 414 8.87 5.37 -2.62
CA GLU A 414 9.69 5.01 -1.43
C GLU A 414 11.18 4.85 -1.75
N GLU A 415 11.54 4.46 -2.99
CA GLU A 415 12.94 4.31 -3.40
C GLU A 415 13.74 5.63 -3.43
N VAL A 416 13.05 6.78 -3.47
CA VAL A 416 13.69 8.12 -3.47
C VAL A 416 13.29 8.98 -2.28
N ILE A 417 12.31 8.56 -1.48
CA ILE A 417 11.70 9.42 -0.45
C ILE A 417 12.67 9.83 0.66
N GLU A 418 13.68 9.00 0.93
CA GLU A 418 14.71 9.21 1.96
C GLU A 418 16.03 9.76 1.42
N ASP A 419 16.16 9.88 0.09
CA ASP A 419 17.43 10.16 -0.58
C ASP A 419 17.26 11.32 -1.56
N PRO A 420 17.59 12.55 -1.12
CA PRO A 420 17.50 13.73 -1.97
C PRO A 420 18.30 13.61 -3.27
N ALA A 421 19.44 12.90 -3.27
CA ALA A 421 20.26 12.73 -4.48
C ALA A 421 19.58 11.80 -5.48
N LYS A 422 18.96 10.70 -5.02
CA LYS A 422 18.14 9.84 -5.89
C LYS A 422 16.89 10.56 -6.40
N PHE A 423 16.28 11.39 -5.56
CA PHE A 423 15.14 12.23 -5.96
C PHE A 423 15.54 13.18 -7.10
N GLU A 424 16.64 13.92 -6.94
CA GLU A 424 17.21 14.79 -7.97
C GLU A 424 17.58 14.01 -9.24
N ALA A 425 18.21 12.83 -9.11
CA ALA A 425 18.58 11.99 -10.24
C ALA A 425 17.37 11.51 -11.04
N LYS A 426 16.25 11.17 -10.37
CA LYS A 426 15.00 10.82 -11.05
C LYS A 426 14.40 11.99 -11.83
N ILE A 427 14.49 13.21 -11.29
CA ILE A 427 14.06 14.40 -12.04
C ILE A 427 14.99 14.58 -13.24
N GLN A 428 16.30 14.59 -13.04
CA GLN A 428 17.28 14.78 -14.11
C GLN A 428 17.12 13.74 -15.24
N ALA A 429 16.73 12.50 -14.92
CA ALA A 429 16.49 11.45 -15.89
C ALA A 429 15.39 11.79 -16.92
N ILE A 430 14.38 12.58 -16.56
CA ILE A 430 13.33 13.01 -17.50
C ILE A 430 13.71 14.26 -18.31
N LEU A 431 14.75 15.00 -17.93
CA LEU A 431 15.06 16.30 -18.54
C LEU A 431 15.87 16.21 -19.84
N GLY A 432 16.43 15.05 -20.16
CA GLY A 432 17.33 14.92 -21.31
C GLY A 432 18.54 15.84 -21.14
N ASP A 433 18.74 16.77 -22.08
CA ASP A 433 19.85 17.73 -22.07
C ASP A 433 19.61 18.95 -21.15
N MET A 434 18.38 19.15 -20.68
CA MET A 434 18.06 20.24 -19.74
C MET A 434 18.60 19.90 -18.34
N SER A 435 19.25 20.86 -17.66
CA SER A 435 19.68 20.68 -16.28
C SER A 435 18.54 20.91 -15.28
N LEU A 436 18.62 20.28 -14.10
CA LEU A 436 17.69 20.53 -13.01
C LEU A 436 17.60 22.03 -12.65
N ASP A 437 18.72 22.74 -12.59
CA ASP A 437 18.72 24.17 -12.25
C ASP A 437 17.99 25.02 -13.31
N SER A 438 18.10 24.63 -14.59
CA SER A 438 17.35 25.26 -15.68
C SER A 438 15.85 25.03 -15.55
N LEU A 439 15.43 23.82 -15.14
CA LEU A 439 14.01 23.55 -14.86
C LEU A 439 13.52 24.39 -13.67
N LEU A 440 14.27 24.40 -12.56
CA LEU A 440 13.86 25.09 -11.33
C LEU A 440 13.71 26.61 -11.55
N SER A 441 14.57 27.22 -12.38
CA SER A 441 14.44 28.65 -12.70
C SER A 441 13.19 29.01 -13.51
N GLN A 442 12.54 28.04 -14.16
CA GLN A 442 11.26 28.20 -14.87
C GLN A 442 10.04 27.99 -13.96
N MET A 443 10.24 27.58 -12.71
CA MET A 443 9.16 27.23 -11.78
C MET A 443 8.91 28.35 -10.75
N PRO A 444 7.68 28.89 -10.67
CA PRO A 444 7.33 29.86 -9.63
C PRO A 444 7.30 29.26 -8.22
N ASP A 445 6.99 27.96 -8.11
CA ASP A 445 6.86 27.25 -6.84
C ASP A 445 7.30 25.79 -7.03
N PRO A 446 8.61 25.51 -6.97
CA PRO A 446 9.10 24.16 -7.14
C PRO A 446 8.73 23.27 -5.95
N VAL A 447 8.63 23.81 -4.73
CA VAL A 447 8.28 23.04 -3.54
C VAL A 447 6.84 22.55 -3.59
N GLY A 448 5.89 23.43 -3.90
CA GLY A 448 4.47 23.10 -4.01
C GLY A 448 4.14 22.21 -5.22
N VAL A 449 5.09 22.01 -6.14
CA VAL A 449 4.98 21.02 -7.23
C VAL A 449 5.57 19.68 -6.83
N PHE A 450 6.83 19.65 -6.40
CA PHE A 450 7.54 18.39 -6.14
C PHE A 450 7.13 17.71 -4.83
N TYR A 451 6.65 18.47 -3.84
CA TYR A 451 6.34 17.98 -2.49
C TYR A 451 4.91 18.25 -2.04
N LYS A 452 3.99 18.60 -2.96
CA LYS A 452 2.61 19.07 -2.67
C LYS A 452 1.89 18.32 -1.54
N ALA A 453 2.03 17.01 -1.49
CA ALA A 453 1.34 16.15 -0.53
C ALA A 453 2.30 15.40 0.42
N THR A 454 3.60 15.71 0.34
CA THR A 454 4.66 14.89 0.94
C THR A 454 5.74 15.67 1.68
N VAL A 455 5.59 17.00 1.84
CA VAL A 455 6.54 17.85 2.61
C VAL A 455 6.98 17.21 3.93
N PRO A 456 6.10 16.63 4.77
CA PRO A 456 6.51 16.05 6.04
C PRO A 456 7.34 14.77 5.92
N ARG A 457 7.21 14.03 4.81
CA ARG A 457 7.70 12.65 4.67
C ARG A 457 8.88 12.51 3.73
N THR A 458 8.92 13.32 2.67
CA THR A 458 10.00 13.28 1.68
C THR A 458 11.13 14.19 2.12
N LYS A 459 12.35 13.64 2.22
CA LYS A 459 13.53 14.47 2.50
C LYS A 459 13.77 15.45 1.36
N MET A 460 13.62 16.73 1.66
CA MET A 460 13.71 17.78 0.64
C MET A 460 15.14 17.92 0.10
N SER A 461 15.24 18.04 -1.22
CA SER A 461 16.47 18.43 -1.91
C SER A 461 16.94 19.82 -1.48
N PRO A 462 18.24 19.99 -1.18
CA PRO A 462 18.81 21.31 -0.93
C PRO A 462 18.70 22.28 -2.11
N LYS A 463 18.50 21.78 -3.33
CA LYS A 463 18.29 22.56 -4.55
C LYS A 463 16.83 22.98 -4.73
N ILE A 464 15.90 22.16 -4.24
CA ILE A 464 14.46 22.40 -4.36
C ILE A 464 13.97 23.06 -3.07
N LYS A 465 14.20 24.37 -2.97
CA LYS A 465 13.80 25.19 -1.83
C LYS A 465 12.71 26.18 -2.24
N LYS A 466 12.04 26.68 -1.21
CA LYS A 466 11.01 27.72 -1.30
C LYS A 466 11.57 29.01 -1.88
#